data_AF-A0A511QD93-F1
#
_entry.id   AF-A0A511QD93-F1
#
_cell.length_a   1.000
_cell.length_b   1.000
_cell.length_c   1.000
_cell.angle_alpha   90.00
_cell.angle_beta   90.00
_cell.angle_gamma   90.00
#
_symmetry.space_group_name_H-M   'P 1'
#
loop_
_entity.id
_entity.type
_entity.pdbx_description
1 polymer ?
#
loop_
_entity_poly.entity_id
_entity_poly.type
_entity_poly.pdbx_seq_one_letter_code
_entity_poly.pdbx_strand_id
1 'polypeptide(L)'
;MKHRVMFGLLLSGSTLAVHANNSLNIPYSTPEQVQSEYELVNQVPEKMAQEGYKKQQCQFKTIEEEQRPETNLEINLHSKVQCLYSRTEGDSASRLAFWSLEIHHNSNTGLYNAGREYTEYSSYNVVEPITSFDVNQYLGSWFEIARIENTFERGLSKGTASYVLKEDGTVEVTNKGWNIKTGQWQEAKGTAYLADEPNVGYLRVAFFWPFYGDYRIFHLESDYSVALVSGSTTDYFWLLSRTPTLSQERIDYYLDLAEQNGIKRSSIVIQEQN
;
A
#
# COMPACT_ATOMS: atom_id res chain seq x y z
N MET A 1 27.46 25.48 11.84
CA MET A 1 26.37 25.11 12.77
C MET A 1 25.19 24.61 11.96
N LYS A 2 25.03 23.29 11.81
CA LYS A 2 23.92 22.67 11.09
C LYS A 2 22.81 22.34 12.09
N HIS A 3 21.65 23.00 11.96
CA HIS A 3 20.45 22.62 12.70
C HIS A 3 19.85 21.38 12.02
N ARG A 4 19.85 20.26 12.74
CA ARG A 4 19.02 19.08 12.41
C ARG A 4 17.58 19.44 12.77
N VAL A 5 16.72 19.56 11.77
CA VAL A 5 15.27 19.61 11.98
C VAL A 5 14.79 18.19 12.22
N MET A 6 14.33 17.94 13.44
CA MET A 6 13.54 16.77 13.79
C MET A 6 12.18 16.89 13.08
N PHE A 7 11.85 15.96 12.20
CA PHE A 7 10.48 15.74 11.75
C PHE A 7 10.03 14.37 12.29
N GLY A 8 9.56 14.38 13.53
CA GLY A 8 8.66 13.35 14.02
C GLY A 8 7.24 13.78 13.68
N LEU A 9 6.66 13.23 12.61
CA LEU A 9 5.21 13.19 12.51
C LEU A 9 4.75 12.14 13.52
N LEU A 10 4.29 12.59 14.68
CA LEU A 10 3.52 11.77 15.61
C LEU A 10 2.15 11.53 14.96
N LEU A 11 2.04 10.47 14.17
CA LEU A 11 0.75 9.85 13.87
C LEU A 11 0.28 9.19 15.17
N SER A 12 -0.83 9.67 15.73
CA SER A 12 -1.40 9.16 16.97
C SER A 12 -2.07 7.80 16.74
N GLY A 13 -1.27 6.75 16.57
CA GLY A 13 -1.73 5.38 16.71
C GLY A 13 -1.78 5.01 18.19
N SER A 14 -2.91 4.49 18.66
CA SER A 14 -2.96 3.86 19.98
C SER A 14 -2.36 2.46 19.90
N THR A 15 -1.19 2.27 20.50
CA THR A 15 -0.56 0.95 20.65
C THR A 15 -1.18 0.21 21.84
N LEU A 16 -1.81 -0.93 21.56
CA LEU A 16 -2.14 -1.90 22.60
C LEU A 16 -1.05 -2.96 22.62
N ALA A 17 -0.09 -2.81 23.53
CA ALA A 17 0.94 -3.82 23.77
C ALA A 17 0.36 -4.88 24.72
N VAL A 18 -0.01 -6.05 24.17
CA VAL A 18 -0.28 -7.24 24.97
C VAL A 18 1.02 -8.03 25.01
N HIS A 19 1.63 -8.15 26.20
CA HIS A 19 2.76 -9.06 26.36
C HIS A 19 2.24 -10.47 26.10
N ALA A 20 2.89 -11.20 25.19
CA ALA A 20 2.60 -12.59 24.89
C ALA A 20 2.61 -13.40 26.20
N ASN A 21 1.43 -13.66 26.76
CA ASN A 21 1.30 -14.36 28.04
C ASN A 21 1.31 -15.89 27.87
N ASN A 22 1.51 -16.36 26.63
CA ASN A 22 1.87 -17.72 26.31
C ASN A 22 3.15 -17.69 25.49
N SER A 23 4.29 -17.74 26.18
CA SER A 23 5.54 -18.12 25.55
C SER A 23 5.33 -19.50 24.91
N LEU A 24 5.35 -19.54 23.58
CA LEU A 24 5.57 -20.79 22.85
C LEU A 24 6.89 -21.36 23.38
N ASN A 25 6.81 -22.33 24.31
CA ASN A 25 7.97 -22.95 24.94
C ASN A 25 8.71 -23.92 23.99
N ILE A 26 8.32 -23.96 22.71
CA ILE A 26 8.93 -24.81 21.70
C ILE A 26 9.68 -23.91 20.72
N PRO A 27 11.02 -24.01 20.65
CA PRO A 27 11.82 -23.29 19.68
C PRO A 27 11.70 -23.95 18.29
N TYR A 28 11.67 -23.13 17.23
CA TYR A 28 11.43 -23.56 15.85
C TYR A 28 12.67 -23.39 14.96
N SER A 29 12.71 -24.07 13.81
CA SER A 29 13.88 -24.01 12.92
C SER A 29 13.85 -22.84 11.94
N THR A 30 12.69 -22.18 11.74
CA THR A 30 12.60 -20.95 10.92
C THR A 30 11.68 -19.87 11.53
N PRO A 31 11.89 -18.58 11.22
CA PRO A 31 10.98 -17.50 11.59
C PRO A 31 9.53 -17.69 11.12
N GLU A 32 9.31 -18.29 9.94
CA GLU A 32 7.98 -18.54 9.37
C GLU A 32 7.20 -19.59 10.17
N GLN A 33 7.91 -20.60 10.69
CA GLN A 33 7.32 -21.57 11.61
C GLN A 33 6.91 -20.90 12.92
N VAL A 34 7.77 -20.03 13.48
CA VAL A 34 7.42 -19.24 14.67
C VAL A 34 6.14 -18.44 14.44
N GLN A 35 6.02 -17.74 13.31
CA GLN A 35 4.82 -16.99 12.97
C GLN A 35 3.59 -17.90 12.88
N SER A 36 3.67 -18.95 12.06
CA SER A 36 2.51 -19.80 11.75
C SER A 36 1.95 -20.47 13.01
N GLU A 37 2.84 -21.00 13.85
CA GLU A 37 2.48 -21.62 15.11
C GLU A 37 1.98 -20.59 16.14
N TYR A 38 2.58 -19.39 16.18
CA TYR A 38 2.11 -18.33 17.06
C TYR A 38 0.69 -17.86 16.68
N GLU A 39 0.42 -17.63 15.40
CA GLU A 39 -0.90 -17.24 14.90
C GLU A 39 -1.95 -18.32 15.22
N LEU A 40 -1.61 -19.60 15.03
CA LEU A 40 -2.49 -20.73 15.32
C LEU A 40 -2.81 -20.86 16.82
N VAL A 41 -1.76 -20.90 17.67
CA VAL A 41 -1.93 -21.11 19.12
C VAL A 41 -2.65 -19.93 19.77
N ASN A 42 -2.37 -18.71 19.33
CA ASN A 42 -2.97 -17.50 19.89
C ASN A 42 -4.26 -17.07 19.18
N GLN A 43 -4.67 -17.78 18.14
CA GLN A 43 -5.87 -17.49 17.34
C GLN A 43 -5.90 -16.03 16.86
N VAL A 44 -4.74 -15.54 16.39
CA VAL A 44 -4.58 -14.13 16.00
C VAL A 44 -5.54 -13.76 14.86
N PRO A 45 -5.62 -14.52 13.75
CA PRO A 45 -6.54 -14.19 12.66
C PRO A 45 -8.00 -14.20 13.10
N GLU A 46 -8.41 -15.14 13.95
CA GLU A 46 -9.77 -15.25 14.45
C GLU A 46 -10.15 -14.09 15.35
N LYS A 47 -9.26 -13.66 16.24
CA LYS A 47 -9.46 -12.47 17.09
C LYS A 47 -9.62 -11.21 16.25
N MET A 48 -8.74 -11.02 15.26
CA MET A 48 -8.85 -9.89 14.32
C MET A 48 -10.17 -9.94 13.53
N ALA A 49 -10.59 -11.14 13.10
CA ALA A 49 -11.84 -11.33 12.38
C ALA A 49 -13.10 -11.08 13.24
N GLN A 50 -13.07 -11.41 14.54
CA GLN A 50 -14.14 -11.06 15.49
C GLN A 50 -14.30 -9.54 15.63
N GLU A 51 -13.20 -8.80 15.50
CA GLU A 51 -13.20 -7.35 15.40
C GLU A 51 -13.49 -6.86 13.97
N GLY A 52 -13.90 -7.72 13.05
CA GLY A 52 -14.26 -7.38 11.67
C GLY A 52 -13.09 -7.05 10.75
N TYR A 53 -11.85 -7.26 11.19
CA TYR A 53 -10.68 -7.07 10.34
C TYR A 53 -10.40 -8.29 9.47
N LYS A 54 -10.04 -8.03 8.22
CA LYS A 54 -9.58 -9.04 7.24
C LYS A 54 -8.07 -8.90 7.04
N LYS A 55 -7.35 -10.03 7.12
CA LYS A 55 -5.91 -10.09 6.85
C LYS A 55 -5.66 -9.78 5.38
N GLN A 56 -4.74 -8.85 5.10
CA GLN A 56 -4.38 -8.43 3.75
C GLN A 56 -3.07 -9.06 3.29
N GLN A 57 -1.98 -8.83 4.03
CA GLN A 57 -0.65 -9.35 3.71
C GLN A 57 0.24 -9.39 4.97
N CYS A 58 1.27 -10.23 4.97
CA CYS A 58 2.33 -10.22 5.97
C CYS A 58 3.69 -10.03 5.31
N GLN A 59 4.59 -9.37 6.03
CA GLN A 59 5.96 -9.13 5.58
C GLN A 59 6.94 -9.41 6.71
N PHE A 60 8.05 -10.05 6.37
CA PHE A 60 9.19 -10.20 7.26
C PHE A 60 10.19 -9.07 7.03
N LYS A 61 10.67 -8.51 8.14
CA LYS A 61 11.82 -7.63 8.15
C LYS A 61 12.91 -8.25 9.01
N THR A 62 13.98 -8.72 8.38
CA THR A 62 15.20 -9.09 9.09
C THR A 62 15.86 -7.83 9.64
N ILE A 63 16.27 -7.88 10.89
CA ILE A 63 16.91 -6.76 11.56
C ILE A 63 18.42 -6.92 11.38
N GLU A 64 19.01 -5.96 10.65
CA GLU A 64 20.45 -5.89 10.38
C GLU A 64 21.23 -5.86 11.70
N GLU A 65 22.38 -6.55 11.74
CA GLU A 65 23.20 -6.70 12.94
C GLU A 65 23.64 -5.35 13.54
N GLU A 66 23.88 -4.33 12.71
CA GLU A 66 24.28 -2.97 13.15
C GLU A 66 23.17 -2.20 13.89
N GLN A 67 21.90 -2.61 13.76
CA GLN A 67 20.76 -1.99 14.46
C GLN A 67 20.36 -2.75 15.72
N ARG A 68 21.02 -3.89 16.01
CA ARG A 68 20.78 -4.63 17.24
C ARG A 68 21.52 -3.90 18.36
N PRO A 69 20.87 -3.62 19.51
CA PRO A 69 21.63 -3.14 20.67
C PRO A 69 22.72 -4.17 20.99
N GLU A 70 23.98 -3.71 21.11
CA GLU A 70 25.10 -4.56 21.55
C GLU A 70 24.74 -5.18 22.89
N THR A 71 24.27 -6.41 22.84
CA THR A 71 23.88 -7.18 24.00
C THR A 71 24.59 -8.50 23.89
N ASN A 72 25.36 -8.85 24.92
CA ASN A 72 26.06 -10.13 25.01
C ASN A 72 25.06 -11.25 25.37
N LEU A 73 23.87 -11.21 24.76
CA LEU A 73 22.74 -12.07 25.06
C LEU A 73 22.72 -13.24 24.07
N GLU A 74 22.48 -14.43 24.60
CA GLU A 74 22.37 -15.67 23.82
C GLU A 74 21.15 -15.68 22.89
N ILE A 75 20.16 -14.84 23.19
CA ILE A 75 18.90 -14.69 22.46
C ILE A 75 18.82 -13.24 21.97
N ASN A 76 18.83 -13.05 20.64
CA ASN A 76 18.82 -11.73 20.01
C ASN A 76 17.60 -11.56 19.12
N LEU A 77 17.08 -10.34 19.07
CA LEU A 77 16.05 -9.96 18.10
C LEU A 77 16.59 -10.14 16.67
N HIS A 78 16.00 -11.06 15.92
CA HIS A 78 16.47 -11.46 14.59
C HIS A 78 15.63 -10.84 13.49
N SER A 79 14.32 -10.94 13.62
CA SER A 79 13.37 -10.49 12.61
C SER A 79 12.07 -10.05 13.24
N LYS A 80 11.29 -9.29 12.50
CA LYS A 80 9.91 -8.95 12.85
C LYS A 80 9.00 -9.34 11.69
N VAL A 81 7.94 -10.06 11.97
CA VAL A 81 6.82 -10.19 11.02
C VAL A 81 5.80 -9.11 11.33
N GLN A 82 5.28 -8.46 10.29
CA GLN A 82 4.18 -7.52 10.38
C GLN A 82 3.09 -7.92 9.40
N CYS A 83 1.88 -8.11 9.90
CA CYS A 83 0.70 -8.41 9.12
C CYS A 83 -0.24 -7.21 9.11
N LEU A 84 -0.62 -6.78 7.91
CA LEU A 84 -1.64 -5.77 7.69
C LEU A 84 -3.02 -6.43 7.72
N TYR A 85 -3.88 -5.88 8.55
CA TYR A 85 -5.30 -6.17 8.64
C TYR A 85 -6.09 -4.90 8.29
N SER A 86 -7.23 -5.04 7.63
CA SER A 86 -8.11 -3.90 7.33
C SER A 86 -9.58 -4.20 7.60
N ARG A 87 -10.33 -3.18 7.98
CA ARG A 87 -11.79 -3.19 8.11
C ARG A 87 -12.35 -1.88 7.56
N THR A 88 -13.44 -1.98 6.81
CA THR A 88 -14.24 -0.82 6.39
C THR A 88 -15.14 -0.36 7.55
N GLU A 89 -15.08 0.92 7.88
CA GLU A 89 -15.98 1.61 8.82
C GLU A 89 -16.83 2.63 8.05
N GLY A 90 -18.14 2.39 8.02
CA GLY A 90 -19.07 3.20 7.22
C GLY A 90 -18.76 3.13 5.73
N ASP A 91 -19.03 4.23 5.02
CA ASP A 91 -18.96 4.27 3.56
C ASP A 91 -17.57 4.67 3.02
N SER A 92 -16.58 5.02 3.87
CA SER A 92 -15.29 5.56 3.37
C SER A 92 -14.08 5.48 4.32
N ALA A 93 -14.26 5.12 5.60
CA ALA A 93 -13.11 5.03 6.51
C ALA A 93 -12.56 3.60 6.49
N SER A 94 -11.24 3.42 6.29
CA SER A 94 -10.58 2.14 6.49
C SER A 94 -9.80 2.18 7.79
N ARG A 95 -10.12 1.28 8.71
CA ARG A 95 -9.25 1.00 9.84
C ARG A 95 -8.21 -0.01 9.40
N LEU A 96 -6.95 0.34 9.57
CA LEU A 96 -5.85 -0.58 9.43
C LEU A 96 -5.35 -0.99 10.81
N ALA A 97 -5.00 -2.25 10.93
CA ALA A 97 -4.31 -2.80 12.09
C ALA A 97 -3.03 -3.48 11.62
N PHE A 98 -1.89 -3.05 12.15
CA PHE A 98 -0.59 -3.64 11.89
C PHE A 98 -0.23 -4.53 13.06
N TRP A 99 -0.59 -5.80 12.95
CA TRP A 99 -0.18 -6.81 13.91
C TRP A 99 1.30 -7.14 13.69
N SER A 100 2.11 -7.10 14.74
CA SER A 100 3.54 -7.36 14.67
C SER A 100 3.95 -8.42 15.69
N LEU A 101 4.81 -9.33 15.27
CA LEU A 101 5.47 -10.31 16.13
C LEU A 101 6.98 -10.24 15.93
N GLU A 102 7.69 -9.97 17.02
CA GLU A 102 9.15 -10.07 17.07
C GLU A 102 9.56 -11.54 17.15
N ILE A 103 10.67 -11.88 16.50
CA ILE A 103 11.22 -13.22 16.45
C ILE A 103 12.67 -13.13 16.88
N HIS A 104 13.01 -13.88 17.92
CA HIS A 104 14.35 -13.96 18.45
C HIS A 104 15.06 -15.20 17.93
N HIS A 105 16.37 -15.10 17.70
CA HIS A 105 17.24 -16.21 17.35
C HIS A 105 18.18 -16.52 18.52
N ASN A 106 18.31 -17.79 18.86
CA ASN A 106 19.24 -18.29 19.86
C ASN A 106 20.50 -18.81 19.15
N SER A 107 21.63 -18.13 19.35
CA SER A 107 22.89 -18.46 18.66
C SER A 107 23.50 -19.80 19.10
N ASN A 108 23.20 -20.28 20.31
CA ASN A 108 23.72 -21.55 20.83
C ASN A 108 23.01 -22.76 20.22
N THR A 109 21.71 -22.63 19.94
CA THR A 109 20.87 -23.73 19.43
C THR A 109 20.57 -23.63 17.94
N GLY A 110 20.73 -22.45 17.34
CA GLY A 110 20.33 -22.17 15.96
C GLY A 110 18.81 -22.06 15.77
N LEU A 111 18.04 -21.96 16.86
CA LEU A 111 16.58 -21.99 16.84
C LEU A 111 15.96 -20.62 17.11
N TYR A 112 14.70 -20.48 16.72
CA TYR A 112 13.93 -19.25 16.76
C TYR A 112 12.78 -19.34 17.76
N ASN A 113 12.47 -18.22 18.42
CA ASN A 113 11.39 -18.12 19.39
C ASN A 113 10.56 -16.85 19.17
N ALA A 114 9.28 -16.91 19.54
CA ALA A 114 8.42 -15.74 19.56
C ALA A 114 8.88 -14.76 20.65
N GLY A 115 8.98 -13.48 20.27
CA GLY A 115 9.25 -12.36 21.15
C GLY A 115 7.97 -11.59 21.47
N ARG A 116 8.07 -10.26 21.46
CA ARG A 116 6.94 -9.37 21.74
C ARG A 116 5.92 -9.38 20.59
N GLU A 117 4.65 -9.45 20.96
CA GLU A 117 3.49 -9.18 20.10
C GLU A 117 2.96 -7.77 20.38
N TYR A 118 2.53 -7.05 19.34
CA TYR A 118 1.79 -5.81 19.50
C TYR A 118 0.99 -5.48 18.25
N THR A 119 -0.08 -4.69 18.40
CA THR A 119 -0.88 -4.20 17.27
C THR A 119 -0.93 -2.68 17.29
N GLU A 120 -0.59 -2.07 16.15
CA GLU A 120 -0.76 -0.64 15.91
C GLU A 120 -2.04 -0.41 15.10
N TYR A 121 -2.99 0.32 15.69
CA TYR A 121 -4.22 0.71 15.00
C TYR A 121 -4.06 2.08 14.37
N SER A 122 -4.52 2.20 13.12
CA SER A 122 -4.53 3.43 12.36
C SER A 122 -5.86 3.58 11.62
N SER A 123 -6.34 4.80 11.47
CA SER A 123 -7.47 5.13 10.61
C SER A 123 -6.95 5.88 9.39
N TYR A 124 -7.21 5.36 8.20
CA TYR A 124 -6.95 6.05 6.95
C TYR A 124 -8.27 6.28 6.24
N ASN A 125 -8.40 7.43 5.59
CA ASN A 125 -9.47 7.64 4.65
C ASN A 125 -9.13 6.85 3.39
N VAL A 126 -10.06 6.00 2.95
CA VAL A 126 -10.01 5.33 1.65
C VAL A 126 -11.13 5.88 0.80
N VAL A 127 -10.96 5.82 -0.51
CA VAL A 127 -12.04 6.16 -1.43
C VAL A 127 -12.65 4.86 -1.92
N GLU A 128 -13.97 4.75 -1.89
CA GLU A 128 -14.64 3.55 -2.39
C GLU A 128 -14.61 3.51 -3.93
N PRO A 129 -14.35 2.35 -4.53
CA PRO A 129 -14.33 2.19 -5.98
C PRO A 129 -15.75 2.21 -6.55
N ILE A 130 -15.88 2.51 -7.84
CA ILE A 130 -17.15 2.34 -8.57
C ILE A 130 -17.52 0.86 -8.70
N THR A 131 -18.81 0.57 -8.84
CA THR A 131 -19.34 -0.80 -9.03
C THR A 131 -19.90 -1.06 -10.43
N SER A 132 -19.59 -0.18 -11.39
CA SER A 132 -19.98 -0.23 -12.80
C SER A 132 -18.76 -0.24 -13.71
N PHE A 133 -17.75 -1.05 -13.35
CA PHE A 133 -16.47 -1.16 -14.04
C PHE A 133 -16.47 -2.29 -15.07
N ASP A 134 -15.80 -2.09 -16.19
CA ASP A 134 -15.46 -3.12 -17.18
C ASP A 134 -13.99 -2.96 -17.56
N VAL A 135 -13.18 -3.94 -17.14
CA VAL A 135 -11.73 -3.93 -17.37
C VAL A 135 -11.39 -3.84 -18.86
N ASN A 136 -12.19 -4.41 -19.76
CA ASN A 136 -11.91 -4.43 -21.19
C ASN A 136 -11.97 -3.03 -21.80
N GLN A 137 -12.90 -2.19 -21.34
CA GLN A 137 -13.02 -0.80 -21.77
C GLN A 137 -11.95 0.10 -21.14
N TYR A 138 -11.36 -0.33 -20.03
CA TYR A 138 -10.28 0.39 -19.34
C TYR A 138 -8.89 0.17 -19.96
N LEU A 139 -8.71 -0.89 -20.77
CA LEU A 139 -7.45 -1.22 -21.42
C LEU A 139 -6.91 -0.09 -22.33
N GLY A 140 -5.64 -0.19 -22.70
CA GLY A 140 -4.94 0.79 -23.54
C GLY A 140 -4.32 1.92 -22.74
N SER A 141 -3.99 3.01 -23.44
CA SER A 141 -3.20 4.11 -22.87
C SER A 141 -4.07 5.17 -22.18
N TRP A 142 -3.49 5.72 -21.11
CA TRP A 142 -4.00 6.84 -20.34
C TRP A 142 -2.87 7.84 -20.10
N PHE A 143 -3.21 9.12 -20.14
CA PHE A 143 -2.33 10.23 -19.78
C PHE A 143 -2.60 10.65 -18.35
N GLU A 144 -1.53 10.84 -17.58
CA GLU A 144 -1.62 11.37 -16.23
C GLU A 144 -1.73 12.90 -16.26
N ILE A 145 -2.94 13.43 -16.10
CA ILE A 145 -3.20 14.87 -16.16
C ILE A 145 -2.84 15.55 -14.85
N ALA A 146 -3.06 14.88 -13.72
CA ALA A 146 -2.67 15.36 -12.41
C ALA A 146 -2.41 14.19 -11.46
N ARG A 147 -1.58 14.41 -10.45
CA ARG A 147 -1.33 13.44 -9.37
C ARG A 147 -1.03 14.13 -8.04
N ILE A 148 -1.17 13.40 -6.94
CA ILE A 148 -0.41 13.76 -5.73
C ILE A 148 1.02 13.25 -5.91
N GLU A 149 2.01 14.10 -5.67
CA GLU A 149 3.40 13.75 -5.90
C GLU A 149 3.87 12.65 -4.94
N ASN A 150 4.20 11.50 -5.51
CA ASN A 150 4.70 10.34 -4.81
C ASN A 150 6.22 10.19 -5.04
N THR A 151 6.89 9.41 -4.20
CA THR A 151 8.36 9.31 -4.22
C THR A 151 8.90 8.66 -5.49
N PHE A 152 8.13 7.78 -6.12
CA PHE A 152 8.55 7.01 -7.29
C PHE A 152 8.35 7.74 -8.62
N GLU A 153 7.45 8.73 -8.71
CA GLU A 153 7.26 9.54 -9.93
C GLU A 153 7.89 10.94 -9.82
N ARG A 154 8.49 11.27 -8.67
CA ARG A 154 9.10 12.58 -8.42
C ARG A 154 10.10 12.96 -9.51
N GLY A 155 9.86 14.11 -10.14
CA GLY A 155 10.71 14.63 -11.22
C GLY A 155 10.44 14.02 -12.60
N LEU A 156 9.37 13.23 -12.75
CA LEU A 156 8.87 12.79 -14.05
C LEU A 156 7.73 13.71 -14.53
N SER A 157 7.72 14.04 -15.83
CA SER A 157 6.59 14.68 -16.53
C SER A 157 6.10 13.78 -17.68
N LYS A 158 5.04 14.21 -18.41
CA LYS A 158 4.49 13.44 -19.54
C LYS A 158 4.14 11.99 -19.17
N GLY A 159 3.58 11.82 -17.97
CA GLY A 159 3.22 10.53 -17.41
C GLY A 159 2.15 9.86 -18.25
N THR A 160 2.36 8.58 -18.56
CA THR A 160 1.38 7.71 -19.22
C THR A 160 1.35 6.35 -18.55
N ALA A 161 0.17 5.72 -18.55
CA ALA A 161 -0.03 4.34 -18.11
C ALA A 161 -0.71 3.57 -19.24
N SER A 162 -0.19 2.38 -19.58
CA SER A 162 -0.77 1.48 -20.55
C SER A 162 -1.17 0.17 -19.90
N TYR A 163 -2.41 -0.26 -20.14
CA TYR A 163 -3.01 -1.46 -19.56
C TYR A 163 -3.27 -2.50 -20.64
N VAL A 164 -2.73 -3.71 -20.48
CA VAL A 164 -2.91 -4.82 -21.43
C VAL A 164 -3.35 -6.08 -20.68
N LEU A 165 -4.51 -6.63 -21.05
CA LEU A 165 -5.00 -7.89 -20.50
C LEU A 165 -4.13 -9.06 -21.01
N LYS A 166 -3.74 -9.95 -20.09
CA LYS A 166 -2.98 -11.17 -20.37
C LYS A 166 -3.92 -12.38 -20.40
N GLU A 167 -3.43 -13.48 -20.99
CA GLU A 167 -4.16 -14.74 -21.10
C GLU A 167 -4.48 -15.38 -19.74
N ASP A 168 -3.67 -15.10 -18.71
CA ASP A 168 -3.88 -15.56 -17.34
C ASP A 168 -4.89 -14.73 -16.54
N GLY A 169 -5.51 -13.73 -17.18
CA GLY A 169 -6.49 -12.82 -16.56
C GLY A 169 -5.88 -11.65 -15.80
N THR A 170 -4.55 -11.55 -15.72
CA THR A 170 -3.88 -10.37 -15.16
C THR A 170 -3.81 -9.21 -16.15
N VAL A 171 -3.58 -8.01 -15.66
CA VAL A 171 -3.36 -6.81 -16.48
C VAL A 171 -1.91 -6.38 -16.35
N GLU A 172 -1.16 -6.39 -17.45
CA GLU A 172 0.15 -5.74 -17.50
C GLU A 172 -0.03 -4.22 -17.48
N VAL A 173 0.72 -3.56 -16.60
CA VAL A 173 0.75 -2.11 -16.45
C VAL A 173 2.11 -1.61 -16.87
N THR A 174 2.17 -0.70 -17.85
CA THR A 174 3.41 -0.02 -18.21
C THR A 174 3.25 1.47 -17.95
N ASN A 175 3.95 1.98 -16.94
CA ASN A 175 4.04 3.42 -16.65
C ASN A 175 5.27 3.99 -17.33
N LYS A 176 5.14 5.15 -17.95
CA LYS A 176 6.22 5.84 -18.64
C LYS A 176 6.20 7.33 -18.34
N GLY A 177 7.35 7.93 -18.08
CA GLY A 177 7.49 9.35 -17.79
C GLY A 177 8.83 9.92 -18.24
N TRP A 178 8.86 11.20 -18.57
CA TRP A 178 10.06 11.93 -18.98
C TRP A 178 10.78 12.50 -17.77
N ASN A 179 12.02 12.08 -17.53
CA ASN A 179 12.82 12.62 -16.44
C ASN A 179 13.40 13.99 -16.81
N ILE A 180 12.91 15.03 -16.14
CA ILE A 180 13.27 16.43 -16.45
C ILE A 180 14.75 16.74 -16.17
N LYS A 181 15.40 15.99 -15.29
CA LYS A 181 16.81 16.21 -14.92
C LYS A 181 17.77 15.53 -15.89
N THR A 182 17.46 14.31 -16.29
CA THR A 182 18.35 13.52 -17.17
C THR A 182 18.01 13.68 -18.65
N GLY A 183 16.80 14.15 -18.97
CA GLY A 183 16.33 14.26 -20.36
C GLY A 183 16.13 12.88 -20.99
N GLN A 184 15.64 11.91 -20.23
CA GLN A 184 15.42 10.54 -20.71
C GLN A 184 14.05 10.02 -20.26
N TRP A 185 13.47 9.16 -21.11
CA TRP A 185 12.28 8.41 -20.73
C TRP A 185 12.63 7.35 -19.69
N GLN A 186 11.82 7.25 -18.65
CA GLN A 186 11.82 6.16 -17.69
C GLN A 186 10.55 5.34 -17.86
N GLU A 187 10.67 4.04 -17.65
CA GLU A 187 9.57 3.09 -17.76
C GLU A 187 9.58 2.14 -16.56
N ALA A 188 8.40 1.84 -16.04
CA ALA A 188 8.17 0.84 -15.01
C ALA A 188 7.08 -0.11 -15.49
N LYS A 189 7.35 -1.41 -15.42
CA LYS A 189 6.38 -2.46 -15.74
C LYS A 189 5.91 -3.12 -14.46
N GLY A 190 4.61 -3.39 -14.40
CA GLY A 190 3.97 -4.07 -13.29
C GLY A 190 2.86 -4.97 -13.75
N THR A 191 2.28 -5.70 -12.80
CA THR A 191 1.16 -6.59 -13.00
C THR A 191 0.05 -6.23 -12.04
N ALA A 192 -1.17 -6.17 -12.53
CA ALA A 192 -2.37 -5.90 -11.77
C ALA A 192 -3.36 -7.06 -11.87
N TYR A 193 -4.19 -7.22 -10.84
CA TYR A 193 -5.34 -8.12 -10.86
C TYR A 193 -6.54 -7.46 -10.20
N LEU A 194 -7.75 -7.89 -10.57
CA LEU A 194 -8.99 -7.47 -9.95
C LEU A 194 -9.02 -7.98 -8.51
N ALA A 195 -9.18 -7.07 -7.56
CA ALA A 195 -9.10 -7.37 -6.12
C ALA A 195 -10.48 -7.70 -5.51
N ASP A 196 -11.54 -7.56 -6.30
CA ASP A 196 -12.93 -7.81 -5.92
C ASP A 196 -13.71 -8.31 -7.16
N GLU A 197 -15.04 -8.32 -7.08
CA GLU A 197 -15.93 -8.67 -8.18
C GLU A 197 -15.57 -7.92 -9.49
N PRO A 198 -15.70 -8.55 -10.67
CA PRO A 198 -15.21 -7.98 -11.92
C PRO A 198 -15.80 -6.62 -12.33
N ASN A 199 -16.97 -6.27 -11.77
CA ASN A 199 -17.63 -4.99 -11.99
C ASN A 199 -17.20 -3.90 -11.01
N VAL A 200 -16.30 -4.19 -10.07
CA VAL A 200 -15.76 -3.22 -9.11
C VAL A 200 -14.43 -2.69 -9.61
N GLY A 201 -14.27 -1.36 -9.62
CA GLY A 201 -13.06 -0.66 -10.06
C GLY A 201 -11.89 -0.78 -9.07
N TYR A 202 -11.67 -1.95 -8.46
CA TYR A 202 -10.62 -2.19 -7.49
C TYR A 202 -9.61 -3.20 -7.99
N LEU A 203 -8.37 -2.75 -8.16
CA LEU A 203 -7.23 -3.55 -8.58
C LEU A 203 -6.14 -3.53 -7.50
N ARG A 204 -5.30 -4.55 -7.54
CA ARG A 204 -4.01 -4.59 -6.82
C ARG A 204 -2.88 -4.63 -7.82
N VAL A 205 -1.94 -3.69 -7.72
CA VAL A 205 -0.87 -3.48 -8.70
C VAL A 205 0.48 -3.71 -8.04
N ALA A 206 1.34 -4.51 -8.66
CA ALA A 206 2.73 -4.70 -8.25
C ALA A 206 3.70 -4.27 -9.36
N PHE A 207 4.52 -3.26 -9.10
CA PHE A 207 5.66 -2.87 -9.96
C PHE A 207 6.98 -3.50 -9.51
N PHE A 208 7.08 -3.89 -8.24
CA PHE A 208 8.21 -4.64 -7.71
C PHE A 208 7.67 -5.74 -6.80
N TRP A 209 7.76 -6.97 -7.25
CA TRP A 209 7.35 -8.13 -6.46
C TRP A 209 8.22 -8.22 -5.19
N PRO A 210 7.67 -8.43 -3.98
CA PRO A 210 6.30 -8.87 -3.66
C PRO A 210 5.37 -7.76 -3.12
N PHE A 211 5.52 -6.49 -3.53
CA PHE A 211 4.69 -5.40 -3.01
C PHE A 211 3.53 -5.04 -3.95
N TYR A 212 2.31 -5.17 -3.42
CA TYR A 212 1.08 -4.73 -4.09
C TYR A 212 0.58 -3.42 -3.46
N GLY A 213 0.26 -2.44 -4.31
CA GLY A 213 -0.50 -1.25 -3.95
C GLY A 213 -1.95 -1.38 -4.38
N ASP A 214 -2.87 -0.80 -3.60
CA ASP A 214 -4.25 -0.69 -4.04
C ASP A 214 -4.36 0.34 -5.17
N TYR A 215 -5.27 0.07 -6.09
CA TYR A 215 -5.63 0.95 -7.21
C TYR A 215 -7.16 0.96 -7.28
N ARG A 216 -7.75 2.07 -6.83
CA ARG A 216 -9.20 2.21 -6.67
C ARG A 216 -9.70 3.29 -7.63
N ILE A 217 -10.41 2.88 -8.67
CA ILE A 217 -11.10 3.76 -9.61
C ILE A 217 -12.40 4.19 -8.93
N PHE A 218 -12.43 5.41 -8.40
CA PHE A 218 -13.58 5.92 -7.65
C PHE A 218 -14.46 6.87 -8.46
N HIS A 219 -13.96 7.33 -9.61
CA HIS A 219 -14.78 8.00 -10.62
C HIS A 219 -14.32 7.57 -12.01
N LEU A 220 -15.28 7.38 -12.91
CA LEU A 220 -15.05 7.02 -14.30
C LEU A 220 -16.19 7.59 -15.14
N GLU A 221 -15.84 8.33 -16.18
CA GLU A 221 -16.84 8.77 -17.16
C GLU A 221 -17.44 7.57 -17.89
N SER A 222 -18.71 7.66 -18.25
CA SER A 222 -19.44 6.54 -18.90
C SER A 222 -18.82 6.07 -20.23
N ASP A 223 -18.05 6.94 -20.89
CA ASP A 223 -17.32 6.67 -22.13
C ASP A 223 -15.85 6.27 -21.92
N TYR A 224 -15.43 6.07 -20.65
CA TYR A 224 -14.06 5.73 -20.28
C TYR A 224 -13.03 6.78 -20.74
N SER A 225 -13.43 8.04 -20.89
CA SER A 225 -12.53 9.13 -21.31
C SER A 225 -11.69 9.71 -20.18
N VAL A 226 -12.22 9.74 -18.96
CA VAL A 226 -11.56 10.27 -17.76
C VAL A 226 -11.80 9.35 -16.57
N ALA A 227 -10.75 9.13 -15.77
CA ALA A 227 -10.82 8.35 -14.54
C ALA A 227 -10.14 9.10 -13.37
N LEU A 228 -10.70 8.95 -12.18
CA LEU A 228 -10.04 9.31 -10.93
C LEU A 228 -9.69 8.06 -10.15
N VAL A 229 -8.43 7.99 -9.72
CA VAL A 229 -7.86 6.82 -9.06
C VAL A 229 -7.25 7.23 -7.73
N SER A 230 -7.50 6.44 -6.69
CA SER A 230 -6.80 6.55 -5.41
C SER A 230 -5.99 5.28 -5.10
N GLY A 231 -5.00 5.43 -4.21
CA GLY A 231 -4.28 4.29 -3.64
C GLY A 231 -4.97 3.70 -2.42
N SER A 232 -4.18 3.05 -1.55
CA SER A 232 -4.64 2.52 -0.25
C SER A 232 -5.04 3.61 0.76
N THR A 233 -4.75 4.88 0.47
CA THR A 233 -5.14 6.05 1.25
C THR A 233 -5.44 7.23 0.32
N THR A 234 -6.07 8.28 0.84
CA THR A 234 -6.28 9.57 0.14
C THR A 234 -5.00 10.36 -0.13
N ASP A 235 -3.82 9.86 0.28
CA ASP A 235 -2.52 10.50 -0.01
C ASP A 235 -1.96 10.10 -1.39
N TYR A 236 -2.64 9.18 -2.08
CA TYR A 236 -2.33 8.77 -3.45
C TYR A 236 -3.52 9.07 -4.35
N PHE A 237 -3.27 9.82 -5.43
CA PHE A 237 -4.30 10.24 -6.36
C PHE A 237 -3.74 10.41 -7.76
N TRP A 238 -4.52 10.02 -8.76
CA TRP A 238 -4.28 10.32 -10.18
C TRP A 238 -5.59 10.73 -10.87
N LEU A 239 -5.51 11.79 -11.67
CA LEU A 239 -6.48 12.13 -12.71
C LEU A 239 -5.93 11.64 -14.05
N LEU A 240 -6.62 10.68 -14.64
CA LEU A 240 -6.22 10.06 -15.90
C LEU A 240 -7.18 10.45 -17.02
N SER A 241 -6.65 10.64 -18.23
CA SER A 241 -7.44 10.96 -19.43
C SER A 241 -6.99 10.15 -20.64
N ARG A 242 -7.90 9.83 -21.55
CA ARG A 242 -7.56 9.25 -22.86
C ARG A 242 -6.88 10.25 -23.81
N THR A 243 -7.00 11.55 -23.52
CA THR A 243 -6.33 12.64 -24.24
C THR A 243 -5.23 13.27 -23.38
N PRO A 244 -4.15 13.80 -23.99
CA PRO A 244 -3.03 14.38 -23.24
C PRO A 244 -3.37 15.69 -22.52
N THR A 245 -4.50 16.33 -22.87
CA THR A 245 -4.93 17.58 -22.24
C THR A 245 -6.42 17.55 -21.96
N LEU A 246 -6.80 18.31 -20.92
CA LEU A 246 -8.17 18.64 -20.55
C LEU A 246 -8.28 20.18 -20.41
N SER A 247 -9.46 20.74 -20.59
CA SER A 247 -9.70 22.15 -20.28
C SER A 247 -9.54 22.40 -18.78
N GLN A 248 -9.11 23.61 -18.40
CA GLN A 248 -8.95 23.97 -16.99
C GLN A 248 -10.25 23.77 -16.19
N GLU A 249 -11.40 24.14 -16.75
CA GLU A 249 -12.71 23.90 -16.15
C GLU A 249 -12.98 22.42 -15.84
N ARG A 250 -12.57 21.50 -16.74
CA ARG A 250 -12.74 20.06 -16.50
C ARG A 250 -11.78 19.57 -15.43
N ILE A 251 -10.53 20.03 -15.45
CA ILE A 251 -9.57 19.73 -14.39
C ILE A 251 -10.15 20.19 -13.05
N ASP A 252 -10.61 21.43 -12.95
CA ASP A 252 -11.17 21.99 -11.71
C ASP A 252 -12.36 21.18 -11.19
N TYR A 253 -13.28 20.79 -12.07
CA TYR A 253 -14.41 19.91 -11.75
C TYR A 253 -13.94 18.57 -11.15
N TYR A 254 -12.98 17.89 -11.78
CA TYR A 254 -12.50 16.60 -11.27
C TYR A 254 -11.68 16.74 -9.98
N LEU A 255 -10.97 17.84 -9.79
CA LEU A 255 -10.26 18.12 -8.55
C LEU A 255 -11.23 18.45 -7.39
N ASP A 256 -12.36 19.10 -7.65
CA ASP A 256 -13.42 19.30 -6.65
C ASP A 256 -14.07 17.96 -6.27
N LEU A 257 -14.29 17.08 -7.25
CA LEU A 257 -14.79 15.73 -6.98
C LEU A 257 -13.80 14.90 -6.15
N ALA A 258 -12.50 15.03 -6.40
CA ALA A 258 -11.48 14.40 -5.58
C ALA A 258 -11.52 14.93 -4.12
N GLU A 259 -11.70 16.24 -3.94
CA GLU A 259 -11.81 16.86 -2.62
C GLU A 259 -13.04 16.42 -1.84
N GLN A 260 -14.19 16.27 -2.51
CA GLN A 260 -15.41 15.70 -1.92
C GLN A 260 -15.20 14.26 -1.41
N ASN A 261 -14.23 13.53 -1.98
CA ASN A 261 -13.83 12.18 -1.57
C ASN A 261 -12.64 12.17 -0.60
N GLY A 262 -12.30 13.30 0.01
CA GLY A 262 -11.27 13.40 1.05
C GLY A 262 -9.84 13.54 0.54
N ILE A 263 -9.64 13.71 -0.77
CA ILE A 263 -8.32 13.95 -1.37
C ILE A 263 -7.99 15.44 -1.29
N LYS A 264 -6.87 15.80 -0.67
CA LYS A 264 -6.51 17.21 -0.47
C LYS A 264 -6.14 17.87 -1.80
N ARG A 265 -7.01 18.75 -2.30
CA ARG A 265 -6.78 19.49 -3.56
C ARG A 265 -5.43 20.23 -3.57
N SER A 266 -5.03 20.81 -2.44
CA SER A 266 -3.75 21.51 -2.28
C SER A 266 -2.50 20.64 -2.46
N SER A 267 -2.65 19.30 -2.42
CA SER A 267 -1.55 18.34 -2.59
C SER A 267 -1.42 17.85 -4.03
N ILE A 268 -2.35 18.21 -4.92
CA ILE A 268 -2.42 17.75 -6.30
C ILE A 268 -1.59 18.67 -7.21
N VAL A 269 -0.78 18.06 -8.06
CA VAL A 269 0.05 18.73 -9.06
C VAL A 269 -0.42 18.34 -10.46
N ILE A 270 -0.82 19.34 -11.25
CA ILE A 270 -1.16 19.19 -12.66
C ILE A 270 0.14 18.94 -13.45
N GLN A 271 0.12 17.94 -14.31
CA GLN A 271 1.27 17.53 -15.10
C GLN A 271 1.29 18.22 -16.47
N GLU A 272 2.49 18.58 -16.91
CA GLU A 272 2.71 19.01 -18.30
C GLU A 272 2.83 17.78 -19.22
N GLN A 273 2.09 17.79 -20.31
CA GLN A 273 2.02 16.69 -21.28
C GLN A 273 2.62 17.03 -22.66
N ASN A 274 3.02 18.30 -22.88
CA ASN A 274 3.56 18.79 -24.16
C ASN A 274 5.09 18.78 -24.22
#